data_AF-G0U3K8-F1
#
_entry.id   AF-G0U3K8-F1
#
_cell.length_a   1.000
_cell.length_b   1.000
_cell.length_c   1.000
_cell.angle_alpha   90.00
_cell.angle_beta   90.00
_cell.angle_gamma   90.00
#
_symmetry.space_group_name_H-M   'P 1'
#
loop_
_entity.id
_entity.type
_entity.pdbx_description
1 polymer ?
#
loop_
_entity_poly.entity_id
_entity_poly.type
_entity_poly.pdbx_seq_one_letter_code
_entity_poly.pdbx_strand_id
1 'polypeptide(L)'
;MLRCTRLLPFYIKNGDVFVEYKVLSRDHRRSLRVEDAVVDPAVPRTVLPLSWLEMLRSPSRRLPTGYYVEEAVYVPSGYSRAATNEVTEYTHGRMTSSSVITSREKSKFTPNAVLAGPVVLYITGQCVPVVIDPYFVQDDLWGLKMGSDELDLRLGMDAIAQCTLFNELRPGGLLHDKLPPNCNIKRHEPLRETLGRYGMKCGLAESPLVPRPWTRMRYMFIDELQRGPKLTEFVGHNPRNGSPWRFSQHTKHFRIGLWRETIRRTDMNEGLHAHCSWQKSPQQSVPEVRFLAPYP
;
A
#
# COMPACT_ATOMS: atom_id res chain seq x y z
N MET A 1 30.31 4.17 0.85
CA MET A 1 29.77 3.98 2.22
C MET A 1 28.71 5.04 2.47
N LEU A 2 27.45 4.74 2.17
CA LEU A 2 26.34 5.63 2.51
C LEU A 2 26.01 5.39 3.99
N ARG A 3 26.17 6.42 4.82
CA ARG A 3 25.70 6.41 6.21
C ARG A 3 24.18 6.27 6.19
N CYS A 4 23.67 5.04 6.33
CA CYS A 4 22.29 4.80 6.75
C CYS A 4 22.15 5.32 8.18
N THR A 5 21.83 6.61 8.33
CA THR A 5 21.13 7.07 9.53
C THR A 5 19.85 6.26 9.59
N ARG A 6 19.80 5.30 10.51
CA ARG A 6 18.60 4.53 10.84
C ARG A 6 17.61 5.50 11.47
N LEU A 7 16.91 6.27 10.65
CA LEU A 7 15.66 6.89 11.08
C LEU A 7 14.78 5.72 11.46
N LEU A 8 14.49 5.59 12.76
CA LEU A 8 13.53 4.61 13.22
C LEU A 8 12.20 4.96 12.52
N PRO A 9 11.53 3.99 11.87
CA PRO A 9 10.30 4.25 11.14
C PRO A 9 9.20 4.82 12.05
N PHE A 10 9.25 4.46 13.33
CA PHE A 10 8.42 4.98 14.42
C PHE A 10 9.12 4.64 15.74
N TYR A 11 8.71 5.29 16.83
CA TYR A 11 9.16 4.92 18.18
C TYR A 11 7.99 4.89 19.16
N ILE A 12 8.21 4.26 20.32
CA ILE A 12 7.19 4.08 21.36
C ILE A 12 7.58 4.90 22.58
N LYS A 13 6.64 5.68 23.10
CA LYS A 13 6.78 6.44 24.35
C LYS A 13 5.48 6.34 25.13
N ASN A 14 5.55 5.94 26.39
CA ASN A 14 4.38 5.79 27.28
C ASN A 14 3.23 4.92 26.74
N GLY A 15 3.53 3.90 25.92
CA GLY A 15 2.52 3.05 25.29
C GLY A 15 1.90 3.64 24.02
N ASP A 16 2.32 4.85 23.63
CA ASP A 16 1.91 5.49 22.39
C ASP A 16 2.97 5.36 21.30
N VAL A 17 2.49 5.27 20.05
CA VAL A 17 3.34 5.21 18.85
C VAL A 17 3.46 6.60 18.28
N PHE A 18 4.70 7.06 18.09
CA PHE A 18 5.03 8.35 17.52
C PHE A 18 5.68 8.17 16.15
N VAL A 19 5.29 9.03 15.21
CA VAL A 19 5.83 9.02 13.85
C VAL A 19 6.18 10.43 13.39
N GLU A 20 7.29 10.51 12.65
CA GLU A 20 7.61 11.67 11.86
C GLU A 20 6.84 11.60 10.53
N TYR A 21 6.28 12.73 10.10
CA TYR A 21 5.71 12.84 8.76
C TYR A 21 5.99 14.19 8.10
N LYS A 22 5.88 14.21 6.77
CA LYS A 22 5.93 15.40 5.95
C LYS A 22 4.60 15.60 5.24
N VAL A 23 3.93 16.70 5.51
CA VAL A 23 2.69 17.13 4.83
C VAL A 23 3.06 17.99 3.64
N LEU A 24 2.37 17.82 2.51
CA LEU A 24 2.59 18.58 1.30
C LEU A 24 1.29 18.95 0.60
N SER A 25 1.33 20.05 -0.14
CA SER A 25 0.34 20.37 -1.16
C SER A 25 0.29 19.26 -2.22
N ARG A 26 -0.85 19.12 -2.92
CA ARG A 26 -1.03 18.11 -4.00
C ARG A 26 0.04 18.14 -5.09
N ASP A 27 0.61 19.32 -5.36
CA ASP A 27 1.68 19.53 -6.34
C ASP A 27 3.09 19.53 -5.74
N HIS A 28 3.21 19.22 -4.43
CA HIS A 28 4.45 19.10 -3.67
C HIS A 28 5.29 20.38 -3.62
N ARG A 29 4.69 21.54 -3.89
CA ARG A 29 5.38 22.84 -3.86
C ARG A 29 5.59 23.38 -2.45
N ARG A 30 4.64 23.10 -1.55
CA ARG A 30 4.68 23.57 -0.16
C ARG A 30 4.67 22.36 0.75
N SER A 31 5.43 22.45 1.85
CA SER A 31 5.55 21.33 2.78
C SER A 31 5.84 21.75 4.21
N LEU A 32 5.35 20.95 5.14
CA LEU A 32 5.57 21.07 6.58
C LEU A 32 6.06 19.73 7.12
N ARG A 33 7.03 19.75 8.05
CA ARG A 33 7.50 18.55 8.74
C ARG A 33 6.91 18.53 10.16
N VAL A 34 6.50 17.35 10.58
CA VAL A 34 6.07 17.04 11.94
C VAL A 34 6.96 15.93 12.45
N GLU A 35 7.55 16.13 13.62
CA GLU A 35 8.50 15.18 14.20
C GLU A 35 7.76 14.16 15.06
N ASP A 36 6.99 14.62 16.03
CA ASP A 36 6.36 13.75 17.02
C ASP A 36 4.83 13.78 16.91
N ALA A 37 4.29 13.03 15.94
CA ALA A 37 2.85 12.85 15.84
C ALA A 37 2.38 11.54 16.45
N VAL A 38 1.35 11.59 17.29
CA VAL A 38 0.74 10.39 17.90
C VAL A 38 -0.08 9.65 16.84
N VAL A 39 0.09 8.34 16.75
CA VAL A 39 -0.78 7.48 15.95
C VAL A 39 -1.97 7.05 16.80
N ASP A 40 -3.16 7.56 16.49
CA ASP A 40 -4.37 7.39 17.30
C ASP A 40 -5.55 6.88 16.46
N PRO A 41 -5.87 5.58 16.52
CA PRO A 41 -6.97 5.01 15.75
C PRO A 41 -8.36 5.38 16.29
N ALA A 42 -8.46 6.09 17.42
CA ALA A 42 -9.74 6.63 17.88
C ALA A 42 -10.17 7.86 17.06
N VAL A 43 -9.21 8.54 16.42
CA VAL A 43 -9.48 9.70 15.56
C VAL A 43 -9.88 9.20 14.17
N PRO A 44 -11.12 9.42 13.70
CA PRO A 44 -11.56 8.89 12.40
C PRO A 44 -10.85 9.56 11.22
N ARG A 45 -10.50 10.85 11.35
CA ARG A 45 -9.86 11.66 10.31
C ARG A 45 -8.85 12.60 10.93
N THR A 46 -7.68 12.70 10.31
CA THR A 46 -6.54 13.49 10.78
C THR A 46 -6.93 14.96 10.90
N VAL A 47 -6.48 15.59 11.98
CA VAL A 47 -6.77 17.00 12.31
C VAL A 47 -5.48 17.81 12.22
N LEU A 48 -5.55 18.97 11.56
CA LEU A 48 -4.44 19.90 11.39
C LEU A 48 -4.83 21.32 11.88
N PRO A 49 -3.86 22.16 12.27
CA PRO A 49 -4.13 23.55 12.62
C PRO A 49 -4.66 24.34 11.41
N LEU A 50 -5.68 25.18 11.61
CA LEU A 50 -6.30 25.97 10.54
C LEU A 50 -5.31 26.90 9.84
N SER A 51 -4.29 27.38 10.56
CA SER A 51 -3.20 28.19 10.00
C SER A 51 -2.48 27.49 8.84
N TRP A 52 -2.46 26.15 8.81
CA TRP A 52 -1.79 25.39 7.76
C TRP A 52 -2.58 25.32 6.45
N LEU A 53 -3.88 25.63 6.46
CA LEU A 53 -4.72 25.62 5.27
C LEU A 53 -4.15 26.53 4.17
N GLU A 54 -3.82 27.78 4.52
CA GLU A 54 -3.21 28.72 3.57
C GLU A 54 -1.74 28.43 3.31
N MET A 55 -1.02 27.89 4.30
CA MET A 55 0.38 27.49 4.13
C MET A 55 0.52 26.37 3.09
N LEU A 56 -0.40 25.41 3.07
CA LEU A 56 -0.38 24.29 2.13
C LEU A 56 -1.13 24.58 0.81
N ARG A 57 -1.87 25.70 0.72
CA ARG A 57 -2.58 26.10 -0.51
C ARG A 57 -1.58 26.43 -1.62
N SER A 58 -1.57 25.62 -2.69
CA SER A 58 -0.74 25.86 -3.89
C SER A 58 -1.60 25.81 -5.15
N PRO A 59 -2.06 26.97 -5.65
CA PRO A 59 -2.77 27.09 -6.92
C PRO A 59 -1.97 26.48 -8.09
N SER A 60 -2.57 25.53 -8.79
CA SER A 60 -1.96 24.82 -9.91
C SER A 60 -2.89 24.81 -11.12
N ARG A 61 -2.38 24.45 -12.30
CA ARG A 61 -3.22 24.38 -13.52
C ARG A 61 -4.43 23.44 -13.39
N ARG A 62 -4.32 22.38 -12.59
CA ARG A 62 -5.41 21.40 -12.37
C ARG A 62 -6.32 21.79 -11.20
N LEU A 63 -5.82 22.54 -10.22
CA LEU A 63 -6.56 23.05 -9.08
C LEU A 63 -6.27 24.55 -8.91
N PRO A 64 -7.04 25.42 -9.59
CA PRO A 64 -6.81 26.86 -9.56
C PRO A 64 -6.95 27.47 -8.16
N THR A 65 -7.82 26.91 -7.32
CA THR A 65 -8.07 27.33 -5.93
C THR A 65 -7.07 26.77 -4.91
N GLY A 66 -6.23 25.81 -5.32
CA GLY A 66 -5.27 25.09 -4.49
C GLY A 66 -5.78 23.72 -4.00
N TYR A 67 -7.03 23.66 -3.54
CA TYR A 67 -7.70 22.43 -3.09
C TYR A 67 -8.81 21.99 -4.05
N TYR A 68 -9.12 20.69 -4.06
CA TYR A 68 -10.26 20.15 -4.81
C TYR A 68 -11.55 20.26 -4.01
N VAL A 69 -11.47 19.93 -2.71
CA VAL A 69 -12.56 20.09 -1.73
C VAL A 69 -12.14 21.13 -0.72
N GLU A 70 -13.04 22.06 -0.41
CA GLU A 70 -12.89 23.05 0.65
C GLU A 70 -14.30 23.39 1.18
N GLU A 71 -14.67 22.80 2.31
CA GLU A 71 -16.03 22.88 2.86
C GLU A 71 -16.02 23.21 4.35
N ALA A 72 -16.88 24.11 4.78
CA ALA A 72 -17.07 24.42 6.20
C ALA A 72 -17.89 23.30 6.86
N VAL A 73 -17.32 22.64 7.86
CA VAL A 73 -17.90 21.49 8.54
C VAL A 73 -17.93 21.69 10.05
N TYR A 74 -18.81 20.96 10.73
CA TYR A 74 -18.80 20.85 12.18
C TYR A 74 -18.05 19.60 12.61
N VAL A 75 -17.03 19.77 13.45
CA VAL A 75 -16.26 18.68 14.06
C VAL A 75 -16.43 18.78 15.57
N PRO A 76 -16.97 17.74 16.24
CA PRO A 76 -17.14 17.74 17.69
C PRO A 76 -15.77 17.73 18.37
N SER A 77 -15.58 18.53 19.44
CA SER A 77 -14.30 18.61 20.15
C SER A 77 -13.83 17.23 20.61
N GLY A 78 -12.64 16.83 20.14
CA GLY A 78 -12.12 15.46 20.29
C GLY A 78 -11.75 15.03 21.71
N TYR A 79 -11.71 15.95 22.68
CA TYR A 79 -11.27 15.70 24.06
C TYR A 79 -12.38 15.83 25.12
N SER A 80 -13.54 15.20 24.90
CA SER A 80 -14.42 14.84 26.04
C SER A 80 -14.00 13.50 26.64
N ARG A 81 -12.71 13.34 26.97
CA ARG A 81 -12.20 12.15 27.69
C ARG A 81 -11.65 12.47 29.09
N ALA A 82 -11.91 13.68 29.60
CA ALA A 82 -11.48 14.13 30.93
C ALA A 82 -12.57 14.91 31.73
N ALA A 83 -13.86 14.72 31.43
CA ALA A 83 -14.97 15.38 32.16
C ALA A 83 -16.11 14.43 32.54
N THR A 84 -15.80 13.18 32.88
CA THR A 84 -16.75 12.28 33.57
C THR A 84 -16.07 11.70 34.80
N ASN A 85 -15.76 12.58 35.75
CA ASN A 85 -15.58 12.27 37.17
C ASN A 85 -16.35 13.28 38.02
N GLU A 86 -17.51 13.73 37.55
CA GLU A 86 -18.52 14.32 38.43
C GLU A 86 -19.68 13.35 38.55
N VAL A 87 -19.75 12.79 39.75
CA VAL A 87 -20.82 12.01 40.32
C VAL A 87 -22.16 12.69 40.02
N THR A 88 -23.04 12.01 39.32
CA THR A 88 -24.47 12.05 39.63
C THR A 88 -25.06 10.70 39.27
N GLU A 89 -25.32 9.93 40.31
CA GLU A 89 -26.35 8.91 40.35
C GLU A 89 -27.62 9.46 39.66
N TYR A 90 -28.32 8.63 38.88
CA TYR A 90 -29.72 8.27 39.14
C TYR A 90 -30.26 7.37 38.01
N THR A 91 -30.70 6.19 38.45
CA THR A 91 -31.80 5.36 37.94
C THR A 91 -31.73 4.64 36.58
N HIS A 92 -31.65 3.32 36.72
CA HIS A 92 -32.17 2.25 35.85
C HIS A 92 -33.13 2.65 34.72
N GLY A 93 -32.73 2.31 33.49
CA GLY A 93 -33.61 2.29 32.31
C GLY A 93 -33.06 1.33 31.25
N ARG A 94 -33.57 0.11 31.26
CA ARG A 94 -33.31 -0.96 30.28
C ARG A 94 -33.88 -0.56 28.91
N MET A 95 -33.05 -0.33 27.89
CA MET A 95 -33.48 -0.44 26.49
C MET A 95 -32.39 -0.97 25.57
N THR A 96 -32.75 -2.06 24.90
CA THR A 96 -32.11 -2.70 23.76
C THR A 96 -32.30 -1.90 22.47
N SER A 97 -31.49 -2.28 21.47
CA SER A 97 -31.66 -2.10 20.02
C SER A 97 -31.04 -0.86 19.35
N SER A 98 -29.98 -1.14 18.60
CA SER A 98 -29.72 -0.68 17.22
C SER A 98 -30.37 0.63 16.77
N SER A 99 -29.54 1.65 16.57
CA SER A 99 -29.84 2.74 15.64
C SER A 99 -28.64 2.99 14.72
N VAL A 100 -28.81 2.50 13.49
CA VAL A 100 -28.21 3.07 12.29
C VAL A 100 -28.52 4.57 12.31
N ILE A 101 -27.48 5.41 12.30
CA ILE A 101 -27.63 6.87 12.20
C ILE A 101 -28.00 7.19 10.74
N THR A 102 -29.29 7.06 10.44
CA THR A 102 -29.98 7.69 9.32
C THR A 102 -31.18 8.44 9.85
N SER A 103 -30.93 9.62 10.41
CA SER A 103 -31.89 10.70 10.65
C SER A 103 -31.07 11.98 10.83
N ARG A 104 -30.94 12.87 9.85
CA ARG A 104 -31.92 13.91 9.49
C ARG A 104 -32.50 14.66 10.71
N GLU A 105 -31.68 14.96 11.70
CA GLU A 105 -31.87 16.10 12.60
C GLU A 105 -30.77 17.14 12.32
N LYS A 106 -31.12 18.18 11.55
CA LYS A 106 -30.32 19.40 11.44
C LYS A 106 -30.46 20.19 12.75
N SER A 107 -29.81 19.74 13.82
CA SER A 107 -29.45 20.67 14.88
C SER A 107 -28.45 21.67 14.30
N LYS A 108 -28.70 22.96 14.55
CA LYS A 108 -27.92 24.11 14.08
C LYS A 108 -26.52 24.10 14.69
N PHE A 109 -25.65 23.22 14.25
CA PHE A 109 -24.23 23.32 14.57
C PHE A 109 -23.60 24.36 13.64
N THR A 110 -23.12 25.46 14.22
CA THR A 110 -22.29 26.43 13.50
C THR A 110 -21.00 25.74 13.06
N PRO A 111 -20.57 25.86 11.79
CA PRO A 111 -19.34 25.24 11.34
C PRO A 111 -18.15 25.78 12.14
N ASN A 112 -17.29 24.88 12.62
CA ASN A 112 -16.14 25.21 13.47
C ASN A 112 -14.81 24.69 12.89
N ALA A 113 -14.83 24.09 11.69
CA ALA A 113 -13.66 23.58 11.00
C ALA A 113 -13.82 23.67 9.47
N VAL A 114 -12.71 23.52 8.76
CA VAL A 114 -12.69 23.42 7.29
C VAL A 114 -12.19 22.03 6.90
N LEU A 115 -12.99 21.30 6.13
CA LEU A 115 -12.55 20.10 5.44
C LEU A 115 -11.88 20.52 4.14
N ALA A 116 -10.58 20.26 3.98
CA ALA A 116 -9.88 20.59 2.74
C ALA A 116 -8.90 19.51 2.29
N GLY A 117 -8.83 19.31 0.98
CA GLY A 117 -7.90 18.35 0.37
C GLY A 117 -8.00 18.30 -1.16
N PRO A 118 -7.19 17.46 -1.84
CA PRO A 118 -6.28 16.48 -1.25
C PRO A 118 -4.96 17.08 -0.77
N VAL A 119 -4.51 16.63 0.40
CA VAL A 119 -3.18 16.91 0.97
C VAL A 119 -2.38 15.60 0.98
N VAL A 120 -1.11 15.67 0.57
CA VAL A 120 -0.23 14.49 0.52
C VAL A 120 0.58 14.41 1.81
N LEU A 121 0.70 13.21 2.37
CA LEU A 121 1.41 12.97 3.62
C LEU A 121 2.38 11.80 3.45
N TYR A 122 3.66 12.04 3.74
CA TYR A 122 4.71 11.02 3.76
C TYR A 122 5.08 10.72 5.19
N ILE A 123 4.72 9.54 5.67
CA ILE A 123 5.12 9.05 6.99
C ILE A 123 6.48 8.37 6.85
N THR A 124 7.41 8.68 7.75
CA THR A 124 8.69 7.97 7.82
C THR A 124 8.44 6.46 8.00
N GLY A 125 9.18 5.63 7.26
CA GLY A 125 8.97 4.19 7.25
C GLY A 125 7.90 3.68 6.26
N GLN A 126 7.15 4.56 5.59
CA GLN A 126 6.21 4.19 4.53
C GLN A 126 6.75 4.53 3.15
N CYS A 127 6.59 3.61 2.19
CA CYS A 127 7.00 3.84 0.79
C CYS A 127 5.89 4.47 -0.06
N VAL A 128 4.64 4.44 0.42
CA VAL A 128 3.47 4.91 -0.32
C VAL A 128 3.01 6.23 0.30
N PRO A 129 2.80 7.30 -0.50
CA PRO A 129 2.22 8.53 0.02
C PRO A 129 0.77 8.28 0.43
N VAL A 130 0.41 8.82 1.59
CA VAL A 130 -0.98 8.87 2.06
C VAL A 130 -1.61 10.13 1.50
N VAL A 131 -2.86 10.05 1.04
CA VAL A 131 -3.62 11.22 0.62
C VAL A 131 -4.79 11.39 1.58
N ILE A 132 -4.85 12.55 2.23
CA ILE A 132 -5.86 12.86 3.23
C ILE A 132 -6.62 14.13 2.85
N ASP A 133 -7.87 14.17 3.29
CA ASP A 133 -8.71 15.37 3.34
C ASP A 133 -8.91 15.71 4.83
N PRO A 134 -7.92 16.33 5.50
CA PRO A 134 -7.95 16.54 6.94
C PRO A 134 -8.99 17.59 7.36
N TYR A 135 -9.30 17.59 8.65
CA TYR A 135 -10.01 18.71 9.28
C TYR A 135 -9.00 19.78 9.70
N PHE A 136 -9.15 20.98 9.15
CA PHE A 136 -8.42 22.17 9.57
C PHE A 136 -9.23 22.90 10.66
N VAL A 137 -8.70 22.95 11.88
CA VAL A 137 -9.41 23.44 13.08
C VAL A 137 -8.61 24.57 13.74
N GLN A 138 -9.29 25.55 14.32
CA GLN A 138 -8.62 26.58 15.12
C GLN A 138 -7.93 25.96 16.34
N ASP A 139 -6.74 26.47 16.69
CA ASP A 139 -5.89 25.93 17.77
C ASP A 139 -6.65 25.76 19.10
N ASP A 140 -7.50 26.74 19.44
CA ASP A 140 -8.23 26.80 20.70
C ASP A 140 -9.41 25.81 20.79
N LEU A 141 -9.95 25.40 19.64
CA LEU A 141 -11.17 24.59 19.54
C LEU A 141 -10.91 23.09 19.80
N TRP A 142 -9.70 22.64 19.47
CA TRP A 142 -9.30 21.24 19.57
C TRP A 142 -8.29 20.97 20.70
N GLY A 143 -7.79 22.02 21.36
CA GLY A 143 -6.78 21.88 22.42
C GLY A 143 -5.43 21.40 21.87
N LEU A 144 -5.05 21.85 20.67
CA LEU A 144 -3.81 21.41 20.00
C LEU A 144 -2.55 21.88 20.74
N LYS A 145 -2.66 22.84 21.67
CA LYS A 145 -1.54 23.35 22.47
C LYS A 145 -1.53 22.67 23.84
N MET A 146 -0.55 21.79 24.06
CA MET A 146 -0.30 21.16 25.36
C MET A 146 0.72 21.94 26.22
N GLY A 147 1.38 22.97 25.65
CA GLY A 147 2.41 23.81 26.29
C GLY A 147 2.74 25.05 25.45
N SER A 148 3.87 25.71 25.74
CA SER A 148 4.22 27.00 25.10
C SER A 148 4.64 26.90 23.62
N ASP A 149 5.07 25.73 23.14
CA ASP A 149 5.53 25.57 21.74
C ASP A 149 5.27 24.17 21.12
N GLU A 150 4.64 23.23 21.85
CA GLU A 150 4.36 21.88 21.34
C GLU A 150 2.91 21.74 20.85
N LEU A 151 2.77 21.24 19.61
CA LEU A 151 1.49 20.91 18.99
C LEU A 151 1.18 19.41 19.17
N ASP A 152 0.06 19.07 19.80
CA ASP A 152 -0.44 17.69 19.90
C ASP A 152 -1.11 17.26 18.59
N LEU A 153 -0.28 16.96 17.60
CA LEU A 153 -0.72 16.47 16.30
C LEU A 153 -0.90 14.95 16.33
N ARG A 154 -2.02 14.49 15.77
CA ARG A 154 -2.38 13.08 15.74
C ARG A 154 -2.76 12.62 14.35
N LEU A 155 -2.27 11.45 13.97
CA LEU A 155 -2.70 10.76 12.76
C LEU A 155 -3.90 9.88 13.06
N GLY A 156 -4.98 10.12 12.32
CA GLY A 156 -6.21 9.37 12.41
C GLY A 156 -6.24 8.12 11.52
N MET A 157 -7.37 7.43 11.60
CA MET A 157 -7.67 6.23 10.82
C MET A 157 -7.63 6.45 9.31
N ASP A 158 -7.91 7.68 8.83
CA ASP A 158 -7.79 8.06 7.42
C ASP A 158 -6.37 7.85 6.87
N ALA A 159 -5.35 8.22 7.64
CA ALA A 159 -3.96 8.03 7.29
C ALA A 159 -3.50 6.60 7.58
N ILE A 160 -3.88 6.04 8.72
CA ILE A 160 -3.48 4.69 9.15
C ILE A 160 -3.96 3.63 8.13
N ALA A 161 -5.21 3.74 7.64
CA ALA A 161 -5.81 2.78 6.72
C ALA A 161 -5.08 2.66 5.37
N GLN A 162 -4.29 3.66 5.00
CA GLN A 162 -3.53 3.69 3.73
C GLN A 162 -2.08 3.20 3.90
N CYS A 163 -1.65 2.89 5.12
CA CYS A 163 -0.27 2.58 5.46
C CYS A 163 -0.05 1.13 5.87
N THR A 164 1.21 0.72 5.97
CA THR A 164 1.57 -0.53 6.68
C THR A 164 1.26 -0.46 8.17
N LEU A 165 1.10 0.75 8.75
CA LEU A 165 0.56 0.98 10.10
C LEU A 165 -0.83 0.34 10.28
N PHE A 166 -1.59 0.12 9.22
CA PHE A 166 -2.84 -0.64 9.29
C PHE A 166 -2.65 -2.06 9.84
N ASN A 167 -1.49 -2.69 9.60
CA ASN A 167 -1.21 -4.01 10.16
C ASN A 167 -1.09 -3.98 11.68
N GLU A 168 -0.69 -2.85 12.27
CA GLU A 168 -0.59 -2.67 13.72
C GLU A 168 -1.95 -2.55 14.42
N LEU A 169 -3.05 -2.41 13.65
CA LEU A 169 -4.41 -2.46 14.18
C LEU A 169 -4.94 -3.90 14.35
N ARG A 170 -4.30 -4.88 13.73
CA ARG A 170 -4.73 -6.29 13.82
C ARG A 170 -4.43 -6.86 15.20
N PRO A 171 -5.11 -7.94 15.62
CA PRO A 171 -4.82 -8.58 16.90
C PRO A 171 -3.32 -8.87 17.09
N GLY A 172 -2.76 -8.39 18.20
CA GLY A 172 -1.33 -8.49 18.52
C GLY A 172 -0.45 -7.35 18.01
N GLY A 173 -0.99 -6.43 17.20
CA GLY A 173 -0.31 -5.20 16.80
C GLY A 173 -0.32 -4.13 17.89
N LEU A 174 0.56 -3.16 17.77
CA LEU A 174 0.80 -2.14 18.80
C LEU A 174 -0.37 -1.16 19.01
N LEU A 175 -1.26 -1.03 18.02
CA LEU A 175 -2.40 -0.12 18.05
C LEU A 175 -3.72 -0.82 18.37
N HIS A 176 -3.72 -2.15 18.50
CA HIS A 176 -4.94 -2.94 18.67
C HIS A 176 -5.73 -2.53 19.92
N ASP A 177 -5.04 -2.30 21.04
CA ASP A 177 -5.66 -1.96 22.32
C ASP A 177 -6.30 -0.56 22.33
N LYS A 178 -5.86 0.30 21.40
CA LYS A 178 -6.36 1.67 21.23
C LYS A 178 -7.59 1.76 20.34
N LEU A 179 -7.97 0.67 19.66
CA LEU A 179 -9.17 0.65 18.85
C LEU A 179 -10.40 0.98 19.72
N PRO A 180 -11.39 1.73 19.18
CA PRO A 180 -12.62 2.02 19.90
C PRO A 180 -13.33 0.72 20.31
N PRO A 181 -14.03 0.73 21.47
CA PRO A 181 -14.67 -0.48 21.98
C PRO A 181 -15.70 -1.00 20.97
N ASN A 182 -15.58 -2.28 20.61
CA ASN A 182 -16.43 -2.94 19.62
C ASN A 182 -16.70 -4.37 20.09
N CYS A 183 -17.91 -4.91 19.82
CA CYS A 183 -18.25 -6.30 20.13
C CYS A 183 -17.31 -7.33 19.47
N ASN A 184 -16.69 -6.95 18.35
CA ASN A 184 -15.74 -7.78 17.62
C ASN A 184 -14.31 -7.79 18.22
N ILE A 185 -14.00 -6.89 19.16
CA ILE A 185 -12.66 -6.69 19.71
C ILE A 185 -12.66 -7.03 21.21
N LYS A 186 -11.82 -7.97 21.63
CA LYS A 186 -11.61 -8.32 23.03
C LYS A 186 -10.25 -7.82 23.51
N ARG A 187 -10.23 -6.73 24.29
CA ARG A 187 -9.01 -6.00 24.68
C ARG A 187 -8.04 -6.72 25.63
N HIS A 188 -8.50 -7.72 26.38
CA HIS A 188 -7.69 -8.40 27.40
C HIS A 188 -7.48 -9.89 27.10
N GLU A 189 -7.84 -10.33 25.89
CA GLU A 189 -7.64 -11.72 25.47
C GLU A 189 -6.21 -11.87 24.94
N PRO A 190 -5.43 -12.88 25.38
CA PRO A 190 -4.10 -13.10 24.85
C PRO A 190 -4.17 -13.48 23.37
N LEU A 191 -3.16 -13.05 22.59
CA LEU A 191 -3.13 -13.21 21.14
C LEU A 191 -3.45 -14.65 20.66
N ARG A 192 -2.88 -15.66 21.34
CA ARG A 192 -3.10 -17.07 20.97
C ARG A 192 -4.54 -17.52 21.18
N GLU A 193 -5.25 -17.01 22.17
CA GLU A 193 -6.67 -17.33 22.38
C GLU A 193 -7.54 -16.68 21.31
N THR A 194 -7.28 -15.41 20.99
CA THR A 194 -7.97 -14.71 19.90
C THR A 194 -7.79 -15.43 18.57
N LEU A 195 -6.55 -15.77 18.20
CA LEU A 195 -6.25 -16.51 16.97
C LEU A 195 -6.73 -17.97 17.03
N GLY A 196 -6.73 -18.60 18.20
CA GLY A 196 -7.22 -19.95 18.42
C GLY A 196 -8.72 -20.09 18.13
N ARG A 197 -9.51 -19.08 18.52
CA ARG A 197 -10.92 -18.95 18.16
C ARG A 197 -11.12 -18.77 16.65
N TYR A 198 -10.18 -18.15 15.94
CA TYR A 198 -10.16 -18.06 14.48
C TYR A 198 -9.62 -19.33 13.80
N GLY A 199 -9.19 -20.34 14.57
CA GLY A 199 -8.77 -21.64 14.05
C GLY A 199 -7.26 -21.91 14.09
N MET A 200 -6.44 -21.03 14.69
CA MET A 200 -5.02 -21.34 14.92
C MET A 200 -4.90 -22.53 15.89
N LYS A 201 -4.20 -23.60 15.48
CA LYS A 201 -4.01 -24.81 16.30
C LYS A 201 -2.55 -25.05 16.70
N CYS A 202 -1.62 -24.78 15.78
CA CYS A 202 -0.20 -25.03 15.96
C CYS A 202 0.61 -23.82 15.42
N GLY A 203 1.93 -23.86 15.58
CA GLY A 203 2.84 -22.87 15.02
C GLY A 203 2.86 -22.86 13.48
N LEU A 204 3.57 -21.89 12.91
CA LEU A 204 3.69 -21.74 11.46
C LEU A 204 4.37 -22.98 10.85
N ALA A 205 3.65 -23.70 9.99
CA ALA A 205 4.10 -24.91 9.29
C ALA A 205 4.76 -25.95 10.23
N GLU A 206 4.18 -26.10 11.42
CA GLU A 206 4.62 -27.09 12.42
C GLU A 206 4.23 -28.52 12.00
N SER A 207 3.00 -28.70 11.49
CA SER A 207 2.54 -29.97 10.97
C SER A 207 3.32 -30.38 9.72
N PRO A 208 3.79 -31.64 9.61
CA PRO A 208 4.51 -32.13 8.43
C PRO A 208 3.62 -32.18 7.17
N LEU A 209 2.30 -32.03 7.32
CA LEU A 209 1.35 -32.02 6.21
C LEU A 209 1.36 -30.70 5.42
N VAL A 210 1.82 -29.60 6.02
CA VAL A 210 1.86 -28.29 5.36
C VAL A 210 3.28 -28.02 4.86
N PRO A 211 3.47 -27.71 3.55
CA PRO A 211 4.78 -27.35 3.03
C PRO A 211 5.39 -26.16 3.78
N ARG A 212 6.69 -26.26 4.09
CA ARG A 212 7.40 -25.20 4.81
C ARG A 212 7.54 -23.94 3.94
N PRO A 213 7.33 -22.74 4.51
CA PRO A 213 7.13 -21.51 3.73
C PRO A 213 8.34 -21.13 2.87
N TRP A 214 9.56 -21.41 3.32
CA TRP A 214 10.79 -21.10 2.59
C TRP A 214 11.01 -21.95 1.34
N THR A 215 10.23 -23.01 1.13
CA THR A 215 10.29 -23.83 -0.08
C THR A 215 9.34 -23.37 -1.18
N ARG A 216 8.53 -22.33 -0.92
CA ARG A 216 7.53 -21.79 -1.86
C ARG A 216 8.15 -21.31 -3.17
N MET A 217 9.31 -20.66 -3.10
CA MET A 217 10.07 -20.21 -4.26
C MET A 217 11.47 -20.83 -4.17
N ARG A 218 11.73 -21.85 -5.00
CA ARG A 218 13.00 -22.58 -4.97
C ARG A 218 14.07 -21.94 -5.86
N TYR A 219 13.65 -21.47 -7.03
CA TYR A 219 14.51 -20.85 -8.02
C TYR A 219 14.00 -19.46 -8.37
N MET A 220 14.94 -18.54 -8.52
CA MET A 220 14.69 -17.20 -9.05
C MET A 220 15.38 -17.11 -10.41
N PHE A 221 14.61 -16.95 -11.49
CA PHE A 221 15.16 -16.90 -12.84
C PHE A 221 15.56 -15.46 -13.19
N ILE A 222 16.86 -15.20 -13.17
CA ILE A 222 17.45 -13.91 -13.53
C ILE A 222 18.40 -14.13 -14.71
N ASP A 223 17.99 -13.69 -15.89
CA ASP A 223 18.65 -13.99 -17.17
C ASP A 223 20.13 -13.55 -17.22
N GLU A 224 20.45 -12.40 -16.63
CA GLU A 224 21.82 -11.88 -16.60
C GLU A 224 22.74 -12.72 -15.70
N LEU A 225 22.19 -13.30 -14.62
CA LEU A 225 22.97 -14.12 -13.68
C LEU A 225 23.14 -15.57 -14.17
N GLN A 226 22.23 -16.06 -15.01
CA GLN A 226 22.29 -17.44 -15.50
C GLN A 226 21.81 -17.56 -16.95
N ARG A 227 22.63 -18.25 -17.76
CA ARG A 227 22.35 -18.61 -19.16
C ARG A 227 22.19 -17.44 -20.15
N GLY A 228 22.15 -16.18 -19.70
CA GLY A 228 22.10 -15.01 -20.59
C GLY A 228 20.69 -14.74 -21.13
N PRO A 229 20.52 -13.72 -21.99
CA PRO A 229 19.22 -13.33 -22.54
C PRO A 229 18.63 -14.38 -23.49
N LYS A 230 17.31 -14.28 -23.70
CA LYS A 230 16.56 -15.04 -24.72
C LYS A 230 16.81 -14.44 -26.11
N LEU A 231 16.92 -15.29 -27.12
CA LEU A 231 16.82 -14.89 -28.52
C LEU A 231 15.36 -14.59 -28.83
N THR A 232 15.05 -13.33 -29.17
CA THR A 232 13.69 -12.87 -29.43
C THR A 232 13.46 -12.63 -30.91
N GLU A 233 12.61 -13.45 -31.51
CA GLU A 233 12.16 -13.33 -32.90
C GLU A 233 10.66 -13.10 -32.95
N PHE A 234 10.13 -12.73 -34.12
CA PHE A 234 8.69 -12.64 -34.32
C PHE A 234 8.30 -12.96 -35.77
N VAL A 235 7.13 -13.57 -35.93
CA VAL A 235 6.43 -13.77 -37.20
C VAL A 235 5.09 -13.06 -37.13
N GLY A 236 4.96 -11.96 -37.86
CA GLY A 236 3.82 -11.06 -37.83
C GLY A 236 4.25 -9.63 -38.14
N HIS A 237 3.34 -8.66 -37.95
CA HIS A 237 3.62 -7.27 -38.32
C HIS A 237 4.71 -6.58 -37.47
N ASN A 238 4.79 -6.90 -36.17
CA ASN A 238 5.76 -6.31 -35.25
C ASN A 238 5.97 -7.25 -34.04
N PRO A 239 6.99 -7.01 -33.18
CA PRO A 239 7.26 -7.88 -32.03
C PRO A 239 6.12 -8.03 -31.02
N ARG A 240 5.20 -7.07 -30.94
CA ARG A 240 4.07 -7.08 -29.99
C ARG A 240 2.84 -7.81 -30.54
N ASN A 241 2.68 -7.80 -31.87
CA ASN A 241 1.53 -8.37 -32.58
C ASN A 241 1.84 -9.72 -33.22
N GLY A 242 3.12 -10.06 -33.36
CA GLY A 242 3.58 -11.32 -33.95
C GLY A 242 3.72 -12.45 -32.94
N SER A 243 3.81 -13.68 -33.44
CA SER A 243 4.15 -14.84 -32.62
C SER A 243 5.67 -15.00 -32.53
N PRO A 244 6.23 -15.37 -31.36
CA PRO A 244 7.65 -15.72 -31.28
C PRO A 244 7.97 -17.06 -31.98
N TRP A 245 6.94 -17.84 -32.31
CA TRP A 245 7.09 -19.12 -33.00
C TRP A 245 7.23 -18.93 -34.51
N ARG A 246 8.27 -19.54 -35.07
CA ARG A 246 8.33 -19.86 -36.51
C ARG A 246 7.34 -20.97 -36.87
N PHE A 247 7.06 -21.13 -38.16
CA PHE A 247 6.27 -22.25 -38.65
C PHE A 247 7.06 -23.56 -38.66
N SER A 248 6.40 -24.68 -38.36
CA SER A 248 7.02 -26.00 -38.25
C SER A 248 7.30 -26.66 -39.60
N GLN A 249 8.03 -27.79 -39.57
CA GLN A 249 8.45 -28.58 -40.73
C GLN A 249 7.28 -29.10 -41.58
N HIS A 250 6.06 -29.10 -41.05
CA HIS A 250 4.88 -29.59 -41.74
C HIS A 250 4.32 -28.61 -42.78
N THR A 251 4.79 -27.36 -42.77
CA THR A 251 4.42 -26.31 -43.73
C THR A 251 4.67 -26.77 -45.16
N LYS A 252 3.66 -26.63 -46.03
CA LYS A 252 3.69 -27.09 -47.43
C LYS A 252 4.97 -26.63 -48.16
N HIS A 253 5.42 -25.42 -47.91
CA HIS A 253 6.50 -24.76 -48.65
C HIS A 253 7.89 -25.17 -48.17
N PHE A 254 8.01 -25.83 -47.01
CA PHE A 254 9.30 -26.23 -46.45
C PHE A 254 9.69 -27.66 -46.85
N ARG A 255 8.72 -28.55 -47.09
CA ARG A 255 8.98 -30.00 -47.27
C ARG A 255 9.99 -30.35 -48.37
N ILE A 256 9.92 -29.68 -49.53
CA ILE A 256 10.86 -29.94 -50.64
C ILE A 256 12.28 -29.52 -50.27
N GLY A 257 12.42 -28.34 -49.64
CA GLY A 257 13.71 -27.84 -49.17
C GLY A 257 14.31 -28.73 -48.08
N LEU A 258 13.50 -29.10 -47.09
CA LEU A 258 13.88 -30.02 -46.00
C LEU A 258 14.32 -31.40 -46.51
N TRP A 259 13.63 -31.93 -47.53
CA TRP A 259 14.02 -33.18 -48.18
C TRP A 259 15.41 -33.07 -48.82
N ARG A 260 15.66 -32.01 -49.61
CA ARG A 260 16.97 -31.75 -50.23
C ARG A 260 18.07 -31.60 -49.16
N GLU A 261 17.77 -30.90 -48.07
CA GLU A 261 18.64 -30.70 -46.91
C GLU A 261 19.04 -32.00 -46.21
N THR A 262 18.12 -32.98 -46.22
CA THR A 262 18.35 -34.31 -45.64
C THR A 262 19.22 -35.18 -46.53
N ILE A 263 18.97 -35.18 -47.85
CA ILE A 263 19.68 -36.03 -48.82
C ILE A 263 21.09 -35.50 -49.13
N ARG A 264 21.22 -34.19 -49.39
CA ARG A 264 22.51 -33.53 -49.68
C ARG A 264 22.87 -32.64 -48.50
N ARG A 265 23.28 -33.30 -47.41
CA ARG A 265 23.52 -32.65 -46.12
C ARG A 265 24.76 -31.77 -46.10
N THR A 266 25.76 -32.04 -46.92
CA THR A 266 27.01 -31.24 -46.96
C THR A 266 26.83 -29.95 -47.73
N ASP A 267 25.97 -29.97 -48.75
CA ASP A 267 25.80 -28.85 -49.66
C ASP A 267 24.83 -27.82 -49.06
N MET A 268 24.96 -26.58 -49.52
CA MET A 268 23.99 -25.53 -49.25
C MET A 268 22.79 -25.70 -50.19
N ASN A 269 21.57 -25.78 -49.65
CA ASN A 269 20.35 -25.93 -50.45
C ASN A 269 19.50 -24.67 -50.40
N GLU A 270 19.03 -24.22 -51.57
CA GLU A 270 18.10 -23.11 -51.70
C GLU A 270 16.67 -23.47 -51.26
N GLY A 271 15.95 -22.51 -50.68
CA GLY A 271 14.52 -22.65 -50.37
C GLY A 271 14.06 -21.84 -49.15
N LEU A 272 12.73 -21.76 -48.96
CA LEU A 272 12.12 -21.08 -47.81
C LEU A 272 12.22 -21.89 -46.50
N HIS A 273 12.72 -23.14 -46.55
CA HIS A 273 12.84 -24.01 -45.37
C HIS A 273 13.78 -23.47 -44.30
N ALA A 274 14.65 -22.51 -44.62
CA ALA A 274 15.48 -21.80 -43.64
C ALA A 274 14.65 -20.97 -42.62
N HIS A 275 13.42 -20.57 -42.97
CA HIS A 275 12.50 -19.87 -42.06
C HIS A 275 11.70 -20.84 -41.17
N CYS A 276 11.92 -22.15 -41.31
CA CYS A 276 11.33 -23.16 -40.46
C CYS A 276 11.93 -23.12 -39.05
N SER A 277 11.19 -23.61 -38.05
CA SER A 277 11.75 -23.90 -36.73
C SER A 277 12.79 -25.04 -36.77
N TRP A 278 12.66 -25.96 -37.72
CA TRP A 278 13.59 -27.07 -37.94
C TRP A 278 14.74 -26.67 -38.88
N GLN A 279 15.96 -27.07 -38.54
CA GLN A 279 17.14 -26.89 -39.39
C GLN A 279 18.22 -27.96 -39.12
N LYS A 280 19.22 -28.02 -40.01
CA LYS A 280 20.31 -29.00 -40.00
C LYS A 280 21.17 -28.98 -38.73
N SER A 281 21.37 -27.82 -38.12
CA SER A 281 22.17 -27.67 -36.90
C SER A 281 21.48 -28.33 -35.70
N PRO A 282 22.22 -28.87 -34.72
CA PRO A 282 21.63 -29.41 -33.49
C PRO A 282 20.77 -28.37 -32.74
N GLN A 283 21.24 -27.11 -32.70
CA GLN A 283 20.47 -25.99 -32.17
C GLN A 283 19.29 -25.65 -33.10
N GLN A 284 18.07 -25.86 -32.62
CA GLN A 284 16.83 -25.53 -33.33
C GLN A 284 16.40 -24.08 -33.07
N SER A 285 15.58 -23.54 -33.97
CA SER A 285 15.02 -22.19 -33.87
C SER A 285 13.64 -22.24 -33.22
N VAL A 286 13.65 -22.30 -31.89
CA VAL A 286 12.45 -22.24 -31.04
C VAL A 286 12.54 -21.02 -30.11
N PRO A 287 11.41 -20.53 -29.55
CA PRO A 287 11.46 -19.40 -28.63
C PRO A 287 12.35 -19.67 -27.41
N GLU A 288 12.86 -18.59 -26.83
CA GLU A 288 13.61 -18.59 -25.56
C GLU A 288 14.98 -19.29 -25.58
N VAL A 289 15.55 -19.53 -26.77
CA VAL A 289 16.93 -20.01 -26.90
C VAL A 289 17.89 -19.02 -26.25
N ARG A 290 18.78 -19.54 -25.40
CA ARG A 290 19.76 -18.76 -24.64
C ARG A 290 21.06 -18.64 -25.43
N PHE A 291 21.05 -17.75 -26.42
CA PHE A 291 22.10 -17.70 -27.44
C PHE A 291 23.45 -17.14 -26.95
N LEU A 292 23.49 -16.48 -25.79
CA LEU A 292 24.73 -16.04 -25.13
C LEU A 292 25.17 -16.99 -24.00
N ALA A 293 24.53 -18.15 -23.86
CA ALA A 293 24.94 -19.11 -22.85
C ALA A 293 26.35 -19.66 -23.16
N PRO A 294 27.22 -19.85 -22.16
CA PRO A 294 28.55 -20.41 -22.38
C PRO A 294 28.57 -21.83 -22.96
N TYR A 295 27.51 -22.61 -22.72
CA TYR A 295 27.38 -23.98 -23.18
C TYR A 295 26.09 -24.15 -23.98
N PRO A 296 26.16 -24.71 -25.22
CA PRO A 296 25.01 -25.00 -26.07
C PRO A 296 23.97 -25.89 -25.40
#